data_AF-A0A1B7I5I3-F1
#
_entry.id   AF-A0A1B7I5I3-F1
#
_cell.length_a   1.000
_cell.length_b   1.000
_cell.length_c   1.000
_cell.angle_alpha   90.00
_cell.angle_beta   90.00
_cell.angle_gamma   90.00
#
_symmetry.space_group_name_H-M   'P 1'
#
loop_
_entity.id
_entity.type
_entity.pdbx_description
1 polymer ?
#
loop_
_entity_poly.entity_id
_entity_poly.type
_entity_poly.pdbx_seq_one_letter_code
_entity_poly.pdbx_strand_id
1 'polypeptide(L)'
;MTVQQLKKRPLSRYLKDFKHTQTHCAQCAKLLDRITLTRGGEIVSKTAIAQLDTLIDENGWQAERQSWAALCRFCGDLYCKEQQHYFDIIGFKEYLFEQTEMSHGTIREYVVRLRRLGNHFALQNIPSPTSTKAFFDDSLEEWLPPTSTNNYRIALRKYGQFQTLNQNTLAHFQENKSTSDHYPKDFMLQEGGKRVNPDELTVVSDSGEIEQPTHLQLER
;
A
#
# COMPACT_ATOMS: atom_id res chain seq x y z
N MET A 1 14.51 35.31 -37.10
CA MET A 1 14.06 34.63 -35.86
C MET A 1 12.66 34.12 -36.09
N THR A 2 12.48 32.82 -36.32
CA THR A 2 11.15 32.23 -36.49
C THR A 2 10.52 32.08 -35.11
N VAL A 3 9.49 32.88 -34.85
CA VAL A 3 8.61 32.69 -33.68
C VAL A 3 7.98 31.30 -33.87
N GLN A 4 8.49 30.30 -33.16
CA GLN A 4 7.81 29.01 -33.05
C GLN A 4 6.45 29.29 -32.42
N GLN A 5 5.41 29.35 -33.24
CA GLN A 5 4.05 29.40 -32.74
C GLN A 5 3.86 28.19 -31.83
N LEU A 6 3.65 28.46 -30.55
CA LEU A 6 3.31 27.44 -29.56
C LEU A 6 1.99 26.81 -30.00
N LYS A 7 2.07 25.63 -30.61
CA LYS A 7 0.89 24.90 -31.08
C LYS A 7 0.02 24.59 -29.87
N LYS A 8 -1.13 25.23 -29.80
CA LYS A 8 -2.12 24.97 -28.75
C LYS A 8 -3.10 23.90 -29.22
N ARG A 9 -3.50 23.03 -28.31
CA ARG A 9 -4.56 22.04 -28.53
C ARG A 9 -5.39 21.85 -27.27
N PRO A 10 -6.63 21.33 -27.38
CA PRO A 10 -7.47 21.08 -26.22
C PRO A 10 -6.80 20.14 -25.21
N LEU A 11 -6.96 20.41 -23.91
CA LEU A 11 -6.50 19.51 -22.83
C LEU A 11 -7.05 18.08 -23.00
N SER A 12 -8.29 17.94 -23.48
CA SER A 12 -8.89 16.64 -23.80
C SER A 12 -8.07 15.82 -24.79
N ARG A 13 -7.33 16.45 -25.72
CA ARG A 13 -6.43 15.77 -26.66
C ARG A 13 -5.15 15.30 -25.96
N TYR A 14 -4.54 16.16 -25.15
CA TYR A 14 -3.37 15.78 -24.33
C TYR A 14 -3.67 14.58 -23.43
N LEU A 15 -4.84 14.56 -22.79
CA LEU A 15 -5.26 13.47 -21.92
C LEU A 15 -5.51 12.15 -22.66
N LYS A 16 -6.01 12.20 -23.90
CA LYS A 16 -6.13 11.00 -24.76
C LYS A 16 -4.75 10.42 -25.04
N ASP A 17 -3.81 11.25 -25.49
CA ASP A 17 -2.44 10.82 -25.78
C ASP A 17 -1.77 10.28 -24.50
N PHE A 18 -1.86 11.01 -23.38
CA PHE A 18 -1.40 10.57 -22.05
C PHE A 18 -1.94 9.20 -21.72
N LYS A 19 -3.27 9.01 -21.75
CA LYS A 19 -3.90 7.72 -21.46
C LYS A 19 -3.32 6.58 -22.31
N HIS A 20 -3.07 6.80 -23.60
CA HIS A 20 -2.47 5.78 -24.47
C HIS A 20 -1.01 5.46 -24.12
N THR A 21 -0.27 6.41 -23.56
CA THR A 21 1.11 6.18 -23.10
C THR A 21 1.18 5.43 -21.76
N GLN A 22 0.10 5.35 -20.99
CA GLN A 22 0.11 4.72 -19.67
C GLN A 22 -0.14 3.22 -19.77
N THR A 23 0.86 2.42 -19.45
CA THR A 23 0.79 0.94 -19.48
C THR A 23 0.61 0.32 -18.10
N HIS A 24 1.01 1.01 -17.03
CA HIS A 24 0.98 0.49 -15.66
C HIS A 24 0.23 1.44 -14.73
N CYS A 25 -0.41 0.86 -13.71
CA CYS A 25 -1.07 1.60 -12.64
C CYS A 25 -0.05 2.45 -11.89
N ALA A 26 -0.26 3.76 -11.82
CA ALA A 26 0.64 4.66 -11.08
C ALA A 26 0.75 4.29 -9.58
N GLN A 27 -0.25 3.60 -9.02
CA GLN A 27 -0.29 3.26 -7.60
C GLN A 27 0.25 1.87 -7.25
N CYS A 28 0.10 0.88 -8.13
CA CYS A 28 0.43 -0.51 -7.80
C CYS A 28 1.26 -1.21 -8.87
N ALA A 29 1.75 -0.46 -9.86
CA ALA A 29 2.54 -0.92 -10.99
C ALA A 29 1.93 -2.07 -11.81
N LYS A 30 0.65 -2.44 -11.60
CA LYS A 30 -0.01 -3.49 -12.38
C LYS A 30 -0.24 -3.02 -13.82
N LEU A 31 0.02 -3.89 -14.80
CA LEU A 31 -0.35 -3.67 -16.20
C LEU A 31 -1.85 -3.32 -16.34
N LEU A 32 -2.14 -2.27 -17.12
CA LEU A 32 -3.48 -1.72 -17.30
C LEU A 32 -4.12 -2.23 -18.58
N ASP A 33 -5.16 -3.06 -18.43
CA ASP A 33 -6.11 -3.36 -19.50
C ASP A 33 -7.19 -2.25 -19.61
N ARG A 34 -7.67 -1.77 -18.45
CA ARG A 34 -8.62 -0.66 -18.36
C ARG A 34 -8.09 0.45 -17.47
N ILE A 35 -7.93 1.63 -18.04
CA ILE A 35 -7.38 2.82 -17.37
C ILE A 35 -8.50 3.66 -16.75
N THR A 36 -8.35 3.95 -15.45
CA THR A 36 -9.10 4.97 -14.72
C THR A 36 -8.24 6.22 -14.65
N LEU A 37 -8.66 7.31 -15.29
CA LEU A 37 -7.97 8.59 -15.17
C LEU A 37 -8.46 9.32 -13.93
N THR A 38 -7.51 9.90 -13.21
CA THR A 38 -7.78 10.67 -12.01
C THR A 38 -7.06 12.00 -12.07
N ARG A 39 -7.63 13.02 -11.45
CA ARG A 39 -7.03 14.34 -11.29
C ARG A 39 -7.10 14.73 -9.82
N GLY A 40 -5.96 15.01 -9.19
CA GLY A 40 -5.92 15.40 -7.77
C GLY A 40 -6.57 14.39 -6.82
N GLY A 41 -6.56 13.10 -7.16
CA GLY A 41 -7.19 12.05 -6.36
C GLY A 41 -8.65 11.74 -6.72
N GLU A 42 -9.29 12.47 -7.64
CA GLU A 42 -10.68 12.22 -8.05
C GLU A 42 -10.78 11.53 -9.41
N ILE A 43 -11.75 10.62 -9.58
CA ILE A 43 -11.98 9.94 -10.87
C ILE A 43 -12.64 10.91 -11.86
N VAL A 44 -12.01 11.11 -13.02
CA VAL A 44 -12.56 11.94 -14.09
C VAL A 44 -13.25 11.07 -15.14
N SER A 45 -14.53 11.34 -15.38
CA SER A 45 -15.35 10.58 -16.33
C SER A 45 -14.99 10.87 -17.78
N LYS A 46 -15.39 9.97 -18.70
CA LYS A 46 -15.20 10.17 -20.16
C LYS A 46 -15.88 11.45 -20.66
N THR A 47 -17.07 11.76 -20.14
CA THR A 47 -17.82 12.96 -20.52
C THR A 47 -17.15 14.23 -20.00
N ALA A 48 -16.68 14.22 -18.75
CA ALA A 48 -15.93 15.34 -18.18
C ALA A 48 -14.64 15.60 -18.98
N ILE A 49 -13.88 14.55 -19.33
CA ILE A 49 -12.68 14.70 -20.17
C ILE A 49 -13.03 15.30 -21.54
N ALA A 50 -14.15 14.89 -22.14
CA ALA A 50 -14.56 15.38 -23.45
C ALA A 50 -14.93 16.87 -23.45
N GLN A 51 -15.25 17.45 -22.29
CA GLN A 51 -15.58 18.88 -22.11
C GLN A 51 -14.35 19.74 -21.78
N LEU A 52 -13.15 19.14 -21.61
CA LEU A 52 -11.91 19.88 -21.34
C LEU A 52 -11.34 20.50 -22.61
N ASP A 53 -12.02 21.53 -23.13
CA ASP A 53 -11.71 22.19 -24.41
C ASP A 53 -10.74 23.37 -24.28
N THR A 54 -10.31 23.69 -23.06
CA THR A 54 -9.29 24.72 -22.81
C THR A 54 -8.02 24.43 -23.63
N LEU A 55 -7.64 25.39 -24.47
CA LEU A 55 -6.47 25.31 -25.34
C LEU A 55 -5.20 25.60 -24.54
N ILE A 56 -4.34 24.60 -24.43
CA ILE A 56 -3.03 24.71 -23.78
C ILE A 56 -1.93 24.35 -24.79
N ASP A 57 -0.73 24.88 -24.56
CA ASP A 57 0.48 24.48 -25.26
C ASP A 57 1.23 23.38 -24.47
N GLU A 58 2.42 23.01 -24.96
CA GLU A 58 3.23 21.97 -24.34
C GLU A 58 3.65 22.33 -22.92
N ASN A 59 3.99 23.60 -22.65
CA ASN A 59 4.39 24.05 -21.32
C ASN A 59 3.22 23.95 -20.33
N GLY A 60 2.03 24.39 -20.76
CA GLY A 60 0.81 24.23 -19.97
C GLY A 60 0.49 22.76 -19.70
N TRP A 61 0.70 21.88 -20.68
CA TRP A 61 0.52 20.45 -20.48
C TRP A 61 1.50 19.85 -19.48
N GLN A 62 2.79 20.20 -19.52
CA GLN A 62 3.77 19.65 -18.57
C GLN A 62 3.44 20.05 -17.12
N ALA A 63 2.96 21.26 -16.89
CA ALA A 63 2.47 21.70 -15.59
C ALA A 63 1.21 20.95 -15.17
N GLU A 64 0.21 20.85 -16.06
CA GLU A 64 -1.06 20.19 -15.78
C GLU A 64 -0.89 18.68 -15.53
N ARG A 65 -0.02 18.00 -16.29
CA ARG A 65 0.22 16.54 -16.27
C ARG A 65 0.47 16.00 -14.87
N GLN A 66 1.17 16.76 -14.02
CA GLN A 66 1.53 16.33 -12.65
C GLN A 66 0.30 16.06 -11.77
N SER A 67 -0.83 16.70 -12.08
CA SER A 67 -2.09 16.48 -11.37
C SER A 67 -2.83 15.22 -11.80
N TRP A 68 -2.40 14.55 -12.88
CA TRP A 68 -3.09 13.42 -13.49
C TRP A 68 -2.39 12.09 -13.22
N ALA A 69 -3.18 11.07 -12.90
CA ALA A 69 -2.69 9.70 -12.75
C ALA A 69 -3.59 8.69 -13.47
N ALA A 70 -2.95 7.65 -14.02
CA ALA A 70 -3.61 6.48 -14.59
C ALA A 70 -3.60 5.32 -13.60
N LEU A 71 -4.78 4.93 -13.13
CA LEU A 71 -4.95 3.88 -12.13
C LEU A 71 -5.66 2.67 -12.72
N CYS A 72 -5.38 1.50 -12.15
CA CYS A 72 -6.23 0.34 -12.36
C CYS A 72 -7.57 0.57 -11.66
N ARG A 73 -8.64 -0.10 -12.11
CA ARG A 73 -9.99 0.03 -11.53
C ARG A 73 -10.02 -0.12 -10.01
N PHE A 74 -9.23 -1.05 -9.47
CA PHE A 74 -9.19 -1.27 -8.02
C PHE A 74 -8.51 -0.15 -7.25
N CYS A 75 -7.40 0.40 -7.75
CA CYS A 75 -6.76 1.55 -7.11
C CYS A 75 -7.63 2.80 -7.24
N GLY A 76 -8.28 3.01 -8.39
CA GLY A 76 -9.25 4.10 -8.55
C GLY A 76 -10.41 3.96 -7.57
N ASP A 77 -11.00 2.77 -7.45
CA ASP A 77 -12.04 2.55 -6.45
C ASP A 77 -11.50 2.79 -5.05
N LEU A 78 -10.35 2.23 -4.70
CA LEU A 78 -9.80 2.27 -3.35
C LEU A 78 -9.40 3.69 -2.92
N TYR A 79 -8.58 4.39 -3.69
CA TYR A 79 -7.99 5.66 -3.25
C TYR A 79 -8.82 6.89 -3.61
N CYS A 80 -9.72 6.80 -4.61
CA CYS A 80 -10.39 7.98 -5.16
C CYS A 80 -11.87 8.09 -4.83
N LYS A 81 -12.44 7.10 -4.14
CA LYS A 81 -13.83 7.15 -3.69
C LYS A 81 -13.83 7.26 -2.18
N GLU A 82 -14.69 8.14 -1.68
CA GLU A 82 -14.95 8.32 -0.26
C GLU A 82 -15.14 6.98 0.44
N GLN A 83 -14.58 6.88 1.65
CA GLN A 83 -14.62 5.69 2.47
C GLN A 83 -15.17 6.03 3.83
N GLN A 84 -16.00 5.14 4.35
CA GLN A 84 -16.37 5.17 5.75
C GLN A 84 -15.18 4.65 6.54
N HIS A 85 -14.61 5.50 7.42
CA HIS A 85 -13.38 5.23 8.19
C HIS A 85 -13.56 4.17 9.29
N TYR A 86 -14.46 3.20 9.10
CA TYR A 86 -14.70 2.10 10.02
C TYR A 86 -13.52 1.13 10.09
N PHE A 87 -12.87 0.90 8.94
CA PHE A 87 -11.69 0.06 8.84
C PHE A 87 -10.54 0.89 8.25
N ASP A 88 -9.34 0.73 8.80
CA ASP A 88 -8.10 1.12 8.12
C ASP A 88 -7.82 0.17 6.96
N ILE A 89 -8.44 0.46 5.81
CA ILE A 89 -8.33 -0.37 4.61
C ILE A 89 -6.95 -0.28 3.97
N ILE A 90 -6.28 0.88 4.06
CA ILE A 90 -4.98 1.09 3.43
C ILE A 90 -3.90 0.36 4.23
N GLY A 91 -3.84 0.57 5.54
CA GLY A 91 -2.90 -0.15 6.40
C GLY A 91 -3.14 -1.66 6.36
N PHE A 92 -4.41 -2.10 6.32
CA PHE A 92 -4.70 -3.52 6.14
C PHE A 92 -4.21 -4.07 4.80
N LYS A 93 -4.38 -3.33 3.70
CA LYS A 93 -3.84 -3.72 2.40
C LYS A 93 -2.33 -3.90 2.46
N GLU A 94 -1.60 -2.93 3.03
CA GLU A 94 -0.14 -2.97 3.18
C GLU A 94 0.29 -4.16 4.02
N TYR A 95 -0.35 -4.39 5.17
CA TYR A 95 -0.15 -5.58 5.98
C TYR A 95 -0.32 -6.88 5.18
N LEU A 96 -1.39 -7.00 4.39
CA LEU A 96 -1.59 -8.21 3.58
C LEU A 96 -0.51 -8.38 2.51
N PHE A 97 0.03 -7.29 1.95
CA PHE A 97 1.11 -7.36 0.95
C PHE A 97 2.45 -7.72 1.57
N GLU A 98 2.76 -7.18 2.74
CA GLU A 98 4.10 -7.27 3.34
C GLU A 98 4.24 -8.46 4.29
N GLN A 99 3.15 -8.85 4.97
CA GLN A 99 3.18 -9.82 6.06
C GLN A 99 2.54 -11.17 5.68
N THR A 100 2.12 -11.35 4.42
CA THR A 100 1.48 -12.60 3.99
C THR A 100 1.85 -12.98 2.56
N GLU A 101 1.96 -14.28 2.30
CA GLU A 101 2.21 -14.86 0.96
C GLU A 101 0.92 -14.97 0.11
N MET A 102 -0.05 -14.07 0.31
CA MET A 102 -1.33 -14.15 -0.39
C MET A 102 -1.25 -13.58 -1.81
N SER A 103 -1.99 -14.22 -2.73
CA SER A 103 -2.10 -13.70 -4.09
C SER A 103 -2.75 -12.31 -4.13
N HIS A 104 -2.37 -11.48 -5.11
CA HIS A 104 -2.99 -10.18 -5.34
C HIS A 104 -4.53 -10.25 -5.50
N GLY A 105 -5.06 -11.37 -6.01
CA GLY A 105 -6.50 -11.61 -6.12
C GLY A 105 -7.16 -11.76 -4.75
N THR A 106 -6.58 -12.60 -3.91
CA THR A 106 -7.02 -12.83 -2.53
C THR A 106 -6.96 -11.55 -1.70
N ILE A 107 -5.86 -10.80 -1.78
CA ILE A 107 -5.70 -9.51 -1.10
C ILE A 107 -6.81 -8.53 -1.52
N ARG A 108 -7.06 -8.42 -2.83
CA ARG A 108 -8.13 -7.58 -3.36
C ARG A 108 -9.49 -7.97 -2.78
N GLU A 109 -9.79 -9.27 -2.71
CA GLU A 109 -11.06 -9.73 -2.15
C GLU A 109 -11.24 -9.31 -0.70
N TYR A 110 -10.22 -9.50 0.14
CA TYR A 110 -10.25 -9.08 1.54
C TYR A 110 -10.50 -7.58 1.69
N VAL A 111 -9.73 -6.76 0.96
CA VAL A 111 -9.85 -5.30 0.97
C VAL A 111 -11.25 -4.85 0.51
N VAL A 112 -11.76 -5.42 -0.58
CA VAL A 112 -13.10 -5.09 -1.09
C VAL A 112 -14.20 -5.51 -0.12
N ARG A 113 -14.07 -6.69 0.50
CA ARG A 113 -15.04 -7.20 1.49
C ARG A 113 -15.14 -6.26 2.69
N LEU A 114 -14.01 -5.93 3.32
CA LEU A 114 -14.01 -5.03 4.48
C LEU A 114 -14.53 -3.64 4.12
N ARG A 115 -14.16 -3.10 2.95
CA ARG A 115 -14.68 -1.80 2.54
C ARG A 115 -16.20 -1.80 2.36
N ARG A 116 -16.75 -2.83 1.71
CA ARG A 116 -18.21 -2.99 1.56
C ARG A 116 -18.88 -3.14 2.93
N LEU A 117 -18.26 -3.90 3.82
CA LEU A 117 -18.77 -4.10 5.17
C LEU A 117 -18.73 -2.81 6.00
N GLY A 118 -17.66 -2.01 5.89
CA GLY A 118 -17.56 -0.73 6.59
C GLY A 118 -18.65 0.25 6.14
N ASN A 119 -18.95 0.28 4.85
CA ASN A 119 -20.10 1.04 4.33
C ASN A 119 -21.44 0.51 4.87
N HIS A 120 -21.59 -0.82 4.97
CA HIS A 120 -22.80 -1.42 5.52
C HIS A 120 -23.01 -1.04 6.99
N PHE A 121 -21.96 -1.15 7.80
CA PHE A 121 -21.97 -0.76 9.21
C PHE A 121 -22.22 0.74 9.41
N ALA A 122 -21.61 1.60 8.59
CA ALA A 122 -21.86 3.04 8.65
C ALA A 122 -23.34 3.38 8.36
N LEU A 123 -23.95 2.73 7.36
CA LEU A 123 -25.37 2.94 7.04
C LEU A 123 -26.31 2.52 8.17
N GLN A 124 -25.90 1.56 9.00
CA GLN A 124 -26.65 1.08 10.15
C GLN A 124 -26.24 1.75 11.47
N ASN A 125 -25.31 2.72 11.43
CA ASN A 125 -24.74 3.41 12.59
C ASN A 125 -24.12 2.46 13.64
N ILE A 126 -23.40 1.44 13.17
CA ILE A 126 -22.74 0.50 14.07
C ILE A 126 -21.49 1.17 14.63
N PRO A 127 -21.29 1.17 15.96
CA PRO A 127 -20.07 1.70 16.53
C PRO A 127 -18.89 0.79 16.19
N SER A 128 -17.75 1.40 15.87
CA SER A 128 -16.51 0.64 15.72
C SER A 128 -16.16 -0.07 17.03
N PRO A 129 -15.77 -1.35 16.99
CA PRO A 129 -15.45 -2.09 18.19
C PRO A 129 -14.23 -1.46 18.89
N THR A 130 -14.33 -1.29 20.21
CA THR A 130 -13.24 -0.76 21.05
C THR A 130 -12.15 -1.80 21.31
N SER A 131 -12.50 -3.09 21.22
CA SER A 131 -11.57 -4.21 21.44
C SER A 131 -11.34 -4.99 20.15
N THR A 132 -10.09 -5.38 19.92
CA THR A 132 -9.72 -6.27 18.81
C THR A 132 -10.31 -7.66 18.92
N LYS A 133 -10.68 -8.09 20.15
CA LYS A 133 -11.38 -9.36 20.39
C LYS A 133 -12.70 -9.46 19.64
N ALA A 134 -13.37 -8.32 19.41
CA ALA A 134 -14.64 -8.26 18.69
C ALA A 134 -14.55 -8.79 17.25
N PHE A 135 -13.36 -8.77 16.65
CA PHE A 135 -13.14 -9.33 15.31
C PHE A 135 -13.03 -10.86 15.29
N PHE A 136 -12.96 -11.50 16.46
CA PHE A 136 -12.76 -12.94 16.62
C PHE A 136 -13.94 -13.65 17.29
N ASP A 137 -14.66 -12.99 18.19
CA ASP A 137 -15.66 -13.60 19.10
C ASP A 137 -17.11 -13.55 18.61
N ASP A 138 -17.31 -13.39 17.29
CA ASP A 138 -18.62 -13.32 16.63
C ASP A 138 -19.54 -12.17 17.12
N SER A 139 -19.04 -11.21 17.92
CA SER A 139 -19.82 -10.05 18.39
C SER A 139 -20.41 -9.17 17.27
N LEU A 140 -19.83 -9.20 16.08
CA LEU A 140 -20.34 -8.50 14.89
C LEU A 140 -21.31 -9.34 14.05
N GLU A 141 -21.57 -10.61 14.40
CA GLU A 141 -22.30 -11.58 13.58
C GLU A 141 -23.73 -11.13 13.25
N GLU A 142 -24.45 -10.57 14.22
CA GLU A 142 -25.82 -10.09 14.06
C GLU A 142 -25.95 -9.00 12.99
N TRP A 143 -24.88 -8.25 12.77
CA TRP A 143 -24.84 -7.11 11.86
C TRP A 143 -24.25 -7.48 10.48
N LEU A 144 -23.84 -8.73 10.29
CA LEU A 144 -23.29 -9.15 9.00
C LEU A 144 -24.40 -9.28 7.95
N PRO A 145 -24.11 -8.91 6.69
CA PRO A 145 -25.01 -9.20 5.60
C PRO A 145 -25.34 -10.69 5.52
N PRO A 146 -26.62 -11.07 5.30
CA PRO A 146 -27.01 -12.48 5.19
C PRO A 146 -26.43 -13.15 3.94
N THR A 147 -26.09 -12.36 2.92
CA THR A 147 -25.38 -12.84 1.74
C THR A 147 -23.87 -12.81 1.99
N SER A 148 -23.17 -13.91 1.68
CA SER A 148 -21.70 -13.98 1.84
C SER A 148 -21.21 -13.79 3.28
N THR A 149 -22.02 -14.07 4.29
CA THR A 149 -21.68 -13.91 5.72
C THR A 149 -20.33 -14.52 6.07
N ASN A 150 -20.07 -15.76 5.65
CA ASN A 150 -18.80 -16.44 5.91
C ASN A 150 -17.60 -15.71 5.28
N ASN A 151 -17.76 -15.13 4.09
CA ASN A 151 -16.71 -14.35 3.44
C ASN A 151 -16.34 -13.10 4.26
N TYR A 152 -17.33 -12.47 4.90
CA TYR A 152 -17.11 -11.34 5.79
C TYR A 152 -16.47 -11.76 7.11
N ARG A 153 -16.91 -12.87 7.72
CA ARG A 153 -16.27 -13.41 8.94
C ARG A 153 -14.79 -13.67 8.74
N ILE A 154 -14.42 -14.34 7.65
CA ILE A 154 -13.01 -14.65 7.35
C ILE A 154 -12.22 -13.34 7.17
N ALA A 155 -12.80 -12.34 6.50
CA ALA A 155 -12.18 -11.03 6.35
C ALA A 155 -12.00 -10.28 7.68
N LEU A 156 -13.00 -10.32 8.57
CA LEU A 156 -12.92 -9.73 9.90
C LEU A 156 -11.84 -10.40 10.75
N ARG A 157 -11.77 -11.74 10.77
CA ARG A 157 -10.70 -12.46 11.49
C ARG A 157 -9.32 -12.07 10.98
N LYS A 158 -9.15 -11.94 9.66
CA LYS A 158 -7.89 -11.48 9.06
C LYS A 158 -7.57 -10.03 9.45
N TYR A 159 -8.58 -9.17 9.52
CA TYR A 159 -8.43 -7.80 10.00
C TYR A 159 -8.08 -7.72 11.50
N GLY A 160 -8.64 -8.61 12.33
CA GLY A 160 -8.29 -8.74 13.73
C GLY A 160 -6.81 -9.09 13.94
N GLN A 161 -6.23 -9.93 13.06
CA GLN A 161 -4.79 -10.24 13.08
C GLN A 161 -3.95 -8.98 12.80
N PHE A 162 -4.34 -8.19 11.79
CA PHE A 162 -3.71 -6.90 11.48
C PHE A 162 -3.76 -5.94 12.68
N GLN A 163 -4.93 -5.78 13.30
CA GLN A 163 -5.08 -4.89 14.44
C GLN A 163 -4.27 -5.32 15.66
N THR A 164 -4.16 -6.63 15.92
CA THR A 164 -3.34 -7.16 17.02
C THR A 164 -1.86 -6.86 16.80
N LEU A 165 -1.36 -7.07 15.57
CA LEU A 165 0.02 -6.73 15.23
C LEU A 165 0.27 -5.23 15.39
N ASN A 166 -0.64 -4.39 14.89
CA ASN A 166 -0.48 -2.94 14.96
C ASN A 166 -0.44 -2.44 16.42
N GLN A 167 -1.29 -2.99 17.30
CA GLN A 167 -1.27 -2.69 18.73
C GLN A 167 0.06 -3.08 19.38
N ASN A 168 0.60 -4.26 19.07
CA ASN A 168 1.89 -4.71 19.62
C ASN A 168 3.05 -3.82 19.14
N THR A 169 3.05 -3.45 17.86
CA THR A 169 4.04 -2.53 17.30
C THR A 169 3.99 -1.18 17.99
N LEU A 170 2.81 -0.60 18.18
CA LEU A 170 2.62 0.68 18.88
C LEU A 170 3.07 0.61 20.34
N ALA A 171 2.75 -0.47 21.06
CA ALA A 171 3.19 -0.69 22.44
C ALA A 171 4.72 -0.74 22.56
N HIS A 172 5.39 -1.47 21.65
CA HIS A 172 6.85 -1.56 21.63
C HIS A 172 7.54 -0.22 21.32
N PHE A 173 6.95 0.59 20.44
CA PHE A 173 7.44 1.96 20.20
C PHE A 173 7.26 2.88 21.42
N GLN A 174 6.19 2.70 22.20
CA GLN A 174 5.94 3.47 23.42
C GLN A 174 6.89 3.05 24.57
N GLU A 175 7.13 1.75 24.73
CA GLU A 175 8.11 1.24 25.71
C GLU A 175 9.53 1.72 25.39
N ASN A 176 9.95 1.69 24.13
CA ASN A 176 11.27 2.18 23.71
C ASN A 176 11.42 3.71 23.83
N LYS A 177 10.32 4.46 23.71
CA LYS A 177 10.32 5.90 23.97
C LYS A 177 10.36 6.21 25.47
N SER A 178 9.74 5.37 26.30
CA SER A 178 9.72 5.55 27.76
C SER A 178 11.02 5.10 28.45
N THR A 179 11.81 4.21 27.84
CA THR A 179 13.14 3.80 28.35
C THR A 179 14.27 4.73 27.90
N SER A 180 14.01 5.68 26.99
CA SER A 180 14.98 6.69 26.54
C SER A 180 15.25 7.81 27.56
N ASP A 181 14.50 7.88 28.67
CA ASP A 181 14.65 8.92 29.71
C ASP A 181 15.50 8.48 30.93
N HIS A 182 16.25 7.38 30.83
CA HIS A 182 17.27 7.02 31.83
C HIS A 182 18.61 6.72 31.16
N TYR A 183 19.46 7.74 31.06
CA TYR A 183 20.89 7.54 30.83
C TYR A 183 21.48 6.71 32.00
N PRO A 184 22.13 5.56 31.76
CA PRO A 184 23.17 5.10 32.66
C PRO A 184 24.37 6.01 32.44
N LYS A 185 24.65 6.90 33.41
CA LYS A 185 26.02 7.34 33.64
C LYS A 185 26.82 6.08 33.91
N ASP A 186 27.72 5.74 33.00
CA ASP A 186 29.07 5.22 33.24
C ASP A 186 29.54 4.45 32.01
N PHE A 187 30.13 5.18 31.07
CA PHE A 187 31.19 4.62 30.23
C PHE A 187 32.39 5.56 30.35
N MET A 188 33.17 5.34 31.42
CA MET A 188 34.50 5.91 31.57
C MET A 188 35.32 5.54 30.33
N LEU A 189 35.85 6.55 29.64
CA LEU A 189 36.88 6.39 28.62
C LEU A 189 38.08 5.68 29.24
N GLN A 190 38.33 4.43 28.85
CA GLN A 190 39.67 3.86 28.95
C GLN A 190 40.51 4.41 27.79
N GLU A 191 41.37 5.37 28.10
CA GLU A 191 42.53 5.70 27.28
C GLU A 191 43.52 4.53 27.31
N GLY A 192 43.86 3.99 26.14
CA GLY A 192 45.02 3.11 25.99
C GLY A 192 44.82 1.92 25.05
N GLY A 193 45.10 2.11 23.75
CA GLY A 193 45.23 1.00 22.79
C GLY A 193 45.66 1.48 21.42
N LYS A 194 46.85 1.07 20.97
CA LYS A 194 47.59 1.54 19.78
C LYS A 194 46.77 1.59 18.47
N ARG A 195 47.02 2.63 17.67
CA ARG A 195 46.68 2.65 16.24
C ARG A 195 47.52 1.59 15.51
N VAL A 196 46.86 0.65 14.85
CA VAL A 196 47.49 -0.28 13.90
C VAL A 196 47.03 0.09 12.49
N ASN A 197 48.00 0.11 11.58
CA ASN A 197 47.90 0.62 10.20
C ASN A 197 47.07 -0.35 9.32
N PRO A 198 46.21 0.10 8.38
CA PRO A 198 45.28 -0.78 7.65
C PRO A 198 45.87 -1.70 6.55
N ASP A 199 47.19 -1.86 6.45
CA ASP A 199 47.83 -2.54 5.29
C ASP A 199 48.50 -3.90 5.60
N GLU A 200 48.24 -4.51 6.75
CA GLU A 200 48.62 -5.92 6.99
C GLU A 200 47.42 -6.85 6.74
N LEU A 201 47.11 -7.09 5.46
CA LEU A 201 46.25 -8.19 5.05
C LEU A 201 47.00 -9.52 5.25
N THR A 202 46.69 -10.21 6.35
CA THR A 202 47.03 -11.62 6.50
C THR A 202 46.11 -12.47 5.62
N VAL A 203 46.74 -13.28 4.77
CA VAL A 203 46.10 -14.29 3.92
C VAL A 203 45.52 -15.38 4.84
N VAL A 204 44.20 -15.55 4.85
CA VAL A 204 43.54 -16.62 5.61
C VAL A 204 43.05 -17.69 4.62
N SER A 205 43.53 -18.92 4.81
CA SER A 205 43.17 -20.10 4.02
C SER A 205 41.72 -20.54 4.24
N ASP A 206 41.01 -20.78 3.14
CA ASP A 206 39.72 -21.46 3.08
C ASP A 206 39.90 -22.97 3.25
N SER A 207 39.56 -23.49 4.43
CA SER A 207 39.34 -24.93 4.65
C SER A 207 38.09 -25.12 5.51
N GLY A 208 36.92 -24.83 4.92
CA GLY A 208 35.62 -25.22 5.46
C GLY A 208 34.99 -26.25 4.53
N GLU A 209 34.94 -27.50 4.99
CA GLU A 209 34.39 -28.65 4.26
C GLU A 209 32.90 -28.43 3.92
N ILE A 210 32.54 -28.71 2.66
CA ILE A 210 31.18 -28.67 2.14
C ILE A 210 30.55 -30.05 2.38
N GLU A 211 29.64 -30.18 3.34
CA GLU A 211 28.75 -31.34 3.40
C GLU A 211 27.63 -31.22 2.34
N GLN A 212 27.49 -32.25 1.50
CA GLN A 212 26.47 -32.32 0.45
C GLN A 212 25.09 -32.69 1.02
N PRO A 213 23.99 -32.02 0.61
CA PRO A 213 22.65 -32.47 0.93
C PRO A 213 22.27 -33.75 0.17
N THR A 214 21.79 -34.75 0.91
CA THR A 214 21.34 -36.06 0.44
C THR A 214 20.18 -35.96 -0.56
N HIS A 215 20.30 -36.69 -1.67
CA HIS A 215 19.31 -36.75 -2.76
C HIS A 215 18.06 -37.54 -2.32
N LEU A 216 16.91 -36.87 -2.17
CA LEU A 216 15.61 -37.54 -2.03
C LEU A 216 15.17 -38.06 -3.41
N GLN A 217 14.97 -39.38 -3.52
CA GLN A 217 14.45 -40.03 -4.72
C GLN A 217 12.94 -39.84 -4.82
N LEU A 218 12.48 -39.48 -6.01
CA LEU A 218 11.09 -39.40 -6.40
C LEU A 218 10.63 -40.82 -6.82
N GLU A 219 9.79 -41.47 -6.03
CA GLU A 219 9.11 -42.70 -6.46
C GLU A 219 7.95 -42.39 -7.41
N ARG A 220 7.79 -43.26 -8.42
CA ARG A 220 6.76 -43.20 -9.48
C ARG A 220 5.48 -43.89 -9.03
#